data_AF-A0A8S9N5E7-F1
#
_entry.id   AF-A0A8S9N5E7-F1
#
_cell.length_a   1.000
_cell.length_b   1.000
_cell.length_c   1.000
_cell.angle_alpha   90.00
_cell.angle_beta   90.00
_cell.angle_gamma   90.00
#
_symmetry.space_group_name_H-M   'P 1'
#
loop_
_entity.id
_entity.type
_entity.pdbx_description
1 polymer ?
#
loop_
_entity_poly.entity_id
_entity_poly.type
_entity_poly.pdbx_seq_one_letter_code
_entity_poly.pdbx_strand_id
1 'polypeptide(L)'
;MISKTNPNIPQRAAPIRLVSLDTENPCFVDAAWDSTAKRAGTAWILNKHLPHHARSGSQIFDNANSPLMAESLALRNGIEELIKAGVQSTTVFSDCQTLIRAIVNKSQIKEVYGVLQDIDRLSSLFVSICFQFIPRSQNRETDFLAKQALQAHCCLILSV
;
A
#
# COMPACT_ATOMS: atom_id res chain seq x y z
N MET A 1 -34.66 44.57 -17.40
CA MET A 1 -34.30 43.35 -18.13
C MET A 1 -33.17 42.64 -17.39
N ILE A 2 -33.44 41.38 -17.08
CA ILE A 2 -32.63 40.26 -16.53
C ILE A 2 -31.30 40.15 -17.33
N SER A 3 -30.10 39.76 -16.85
CA SER A 3 -29.73 38.71 -15.89
C SER A 3 -28.30 38.89 -15.35
N LYS A 4 -28.11 38.52 -14.08
CA LYS A 4 -26.81 38.35 -13.41
C LYS A 4 -26.14 37.06 -13.91
N THR A 5 -24.88 37.13 -14.33
CA THR A 5 -24.06 35.95 -14.65
C THR A 5 -23.56 35.30 -13.36
N ASN A 6 -23.93 34.04 -13.16
CA ASN A 6 -23.58 33.17 -12.04
C ASN A 6 -22.15 32.62 -12.18
N PRO A 7 -21.23 32.80 -11.21
CA PRO A 7 -19.94 32.14 -11.20
C PRO A 7 -20.01 30.94 -10.26
N ASN A 8 -20.45 29.78 -10.76
CA ASN A 8 -20.22 28.49 -10.11
C ASN A 8 -20.48 27.38 -11.12
N ILE A 9 -19.48 27.10 -11.95
CA ILE A 9 -19.40 25.82 -12.65
C ILE A 9 -18.74 24.85 -11.65
N PRO A 10 -19.42 23.79 -11.19
CA PRO A 10 -18.75 22.75 -10.43
C PRO A 10 -17.65 22.18 -11.30
N GLN A 11 -16.41 22.30 -10.87
CA GLN A 11 -15.30 21.56 -11.47
C GLN A 11 -15.68 20.08 -11.42
N ARG A 12 -15.89 19.50 -12.60
CA ARG A 12 -16.20 18.09 -12.80
C ARG A 12 -15.07 17.31 -12.12
N ALA A 13 -15.38 16.68 -10.98
CA ALA A 13 -14.43 15.80 -10.31
C ALA A 13 -13.91 14.82 -11.36
N ALA A 14 -12.58 14.69 -11.46
CA ALA A 14 -11.96 13.70 -12.33
C ALA A 14 -12.64 12.36 -12.06
N PRO A 15 -12.95 11.56 -13.10
CA PRO A 15 -13.55 10.26 -12.89
C PRO A 15 -12.65 9.50 -11.92
N ILE A 16 -13.23 9.09 -10.79
CA ILE A 16 -12.60 8.14 -9.88
C ILE A 16 -12.20 6.98 -10.78
N ARG A 17 -10.90 6.79 -11.02
CA ARG A 17 -10.42 5.58 -11.68
C ARG A 17 -10.72 4.46 -10.70
N LEU A 18 -11.92 3.91 -10.80
CA LEU A 18 -12.25 2.62 -10.25
C LEU A 18 -11.13 1.70 -10.75
N VAL A 19 -10.41 1.06 -9.83
CA VAL A 19 -9.39 0.07 -10.15
C VAL A 19 -9.95 -0.78 -11.29
N SER A 20 -9.32 -0.68 -12.46
CA SER A 20 -9.86 -1.25 -13.69
C SER A 20 -10.20 -2.71 -13.42
N LEU A 21 -11.41 -3.15 -13.77
CA LEU A 21 -11.83 -4.55 -13.63
C LEU A 21 -10.87 -5.53 -14.34
N ASP A 22 -10.02 -5.00 -15.22
CA ASP A 22 -8.99 -5.71 -15.99
C ASP A 22 -7.66 -5.86 -15.25
N THR A 23 -7.52 -5.33 -14.03
CA THR A 23 -6.28 -5.49 -13.27
C THR A 23 -6.20 -6.92 -12.77
N GLU A 24 -5.32 -7.72 -13.36
CA GLU A 24 -5.06 -9.07 -12.86
C GLU A 24 -4.39 -8.99 -11.48
N ASN A 25 -4.93 -9.73 -10.51
CA ASN A 25 -4.34 -9.93 -9.18
C ASN A 25 -3.93 -8.63 -8.43
N PRO A 26 -4.81 -7.62 -8.27
CA PRO A 26 -4.46 -6.36 -7.62
C PRO A 26 -4.09 -6.59 -6.16
N CYS A 27 -2.99 -5.99 -5.72
CA CYS A 27 -2.51 -6.07 -4.35
C CYS A 27 -2.51 -4.68 -3.72
N PHE A 28 -3.21 -4.50 -2.61
CA PHE A 28 -3.23 -3.27 -1.83
C PHE A 28 -2.32 -3.44 -0.64
N VAL A 29 -1.45 -2.47 -0.37
CA VAL A 29 -0.53 -2.51 0.79
C VAL A 29 -0.68 -1.22 1.61
N ASP A 30 -0.50 -1.31 2.92
CA ASP A 30 -0.47 -0.16 3.82
C ASP A 30 0.30 -0.49 5.11
N ALA A 31 0.72 0.54 5.82
CA ALA A 31 1.40 0.43 7.09
C ALA A 31 0.83 1.37 8.17
N ALA A 32 0.81 0.89 9.40
CA ALA A 32 0.69 1.69 10.60
C ALA A 32 2.05 1.72 11.30
N TRP A 33 2.43 2.87 11.86
CA TRP A 33 3.74 3.05 12.47
C TRP A 33 3.65 3.66 13.86
N ASP A 34 4.35 3.04 14.82
CA ASP A 34 4.56 3.57 16.16
C ASP A 34 5.97 4.15 16.27
N SER A 35 6.04 5.48 16.40
CA SER A 35 7.29 6.22 16.53
C SER A 35 8.03 5.98 17.84
N THR A 36 7.34 5.56 18.90
CA THR A 36 7.89 5.31 20.24
C THR A 36 8.55 3.93 20.27
N ALA A 37 7.82 2.90 19.85
CA ALA A 37 8.33 1.54 19.79
C ALA A 37 9.20 1.24 18.56
N LYS A 38 9.29 2.18 17.60
CA LYS A 38 9.96 1.99 16.30
C LYS A 38 9.46 0.73 15.58
N ARG A 39 8.13 0.57 15.57
CA ARG A 39 7.46 -0.64 15.08
C ARG A 39 6.47 -0.29 13.98
N ALA A 40 6.40 -1.15 12.98
CA ALA A 40 5.39 -1.08 11.93
C ALA A 40 4.45 -2.28 12.04
N GLY A 41 3.15 -2.03 11.94
CA GLY A 41 2.18 -3.04 11.53
C GLY A 41 1.94 -2.87 10.05
N THR A 42 2.21 -3.88 9.25
CA THR A 42 2.03 -3.87 7.79
C THR A 42 0.85 -4.75 7.42
N ALA A 43 0.13 -4.40 6.37
CA ALA A 43 -0.93 -5.24 5.84
C ALA A 43 -0.95 -5.24 4.33
N TRP A 44 -1.53 -6.30 3.77
CA TRP A 44 -1.80 -6.42 2.36
C TRP A 44 -3.15 -7.09 2.12
N ILE A 45 -3.79 -6.73 1.00
CA ILE A 45 -5.01 -7.36 0.51
C ILE A 45 -4.83 -7.64 -0.98
N LEU A 46 -4.78 -8.91 -1.34
CA LEU A 46 -4.80 -9.39 -2.71
C LEU A 46 -6.24 -9.61 -3.17
N ASN A 47 -6.55 -9.23 -4.42
CA ASN A 47 -7.85 -9.49 -5.04
C ASN A 47 -9.03 -8.90 -4.24
N LYS A 48 -8.84 -7.73 -3.63
CA LYS A 48 -9.84 -7.03 -2.79
C LYS A 48 -11.25 -6.99 -3.40
N HIS A 49 -11.35 -6.82 -4.71
CA HIS A 49 -12.64 -6.70 -5.43
C HIS A 49 -13.22 -8.02 -5.94
N LEU A 50 -12.54 -9.15 -5.67
CA LEU A 50 -12.94 -10.50 -6.08
C LEU A 50 -13.17 -11.36 -4.83
N PRO A 51 -14.38 -11.37 -4.24
CA PRO A 51 -14.62 -11.88 -2.89
C PRO A 51 -14.17 -13.34 -2.68
N HIS A 52 -14.32 -14.20 -3.68
CA HIS A 52 -13.92 -15.61 -3.61
C HIS A 52 -12.41 -15.84 -3.75
N HIS A 53 -11.65 -14.84 -4.18
CA HIS A 53 -10.21 -14.90 -4.39
C HIS A 53 -9.43 -13.93 -3.50
N ALA A 54 -10.15 -13.16 -2.68
CA ALA A 54 -9.59 -12.19 -1.77
C ALA A 54 -8.76 -12.92 -0.71
N ARG A 55 -7.50 -12.51 -0.58
CA ARG A 55 -6.59 -12.96 0.47
C ARG A 55 -6.03 -11.73 1.15
N SER A 56 -5.90 -11.77 2.47
CA SER A 56 -5.28 -10.69 3.21
C SER A 56 -4.34 -11.25 4.26
N GLY A 57 -3.38 -10.44 4.65
CA GLY A 57 -2.43 -10.75 5.70
C GLY A 57 -1.94 -9.48 6.36
N SER A 58 -1.39 -9.66 7.56
CA SER A 58 -0.72 -8.58 8.27
C SER A 58 0.46 -9.12 9.06
N GLN A 59 1.45 -8.28 9.29
CA GLN A 59 2.70 -8.65 9.94
C GLN A 59 3.25 -7.47 10.74
N ILE A 60 4.04 -7.76 11.77
CA ILE A 60 4.81 -6.76 12.49
C ILE A 60 6.27 -6.76 12.05
N PHE A 61 6.81 -5.56 11.93
CA PHE A 61 8.23 -5.32 11.77
C PHE A 61 8.72 -4.40 12.88
N ASP A 62 9.67 -4.89 13.68
CA ASP A 62 10.45 -4.05 14.58
C ASP A 62 11.53 -3.26 13.80
N ASN A 63 12.10 -2.23 14.43
CA ASN A 63 13.13 -1.36 13.86
C ASN A 63 12.69 -0.56 12.61
N ALA A 64 11.39 -0.29 12.48
CA ALA A 64 10.88 0.67 11.50
C ALA A 64 11.15 2.09 12.03
N ASN A 65 12.17 2.75 11.49
CA ASN A 65 12.64 4.03 12.03
C ASN A 65 11.86 5.27 11.55
N SER A 66 10.99 5.11 10.55
CA SER A 66 10.18 6.20 9.98
C SER A 66 8.87 5.66 9.40
N PRO A 67 7.87 6.53 9.15
CA PRO A 67 6.67 6.13 8.42
C PRO A 67 7.01 5.59 7.02
N LEU A 68 7.97 6.22 6.32
CA LEU A 68 8.34 5.77 4.97
C LEU A 68 9.00 4.37 4.99
N MET A 69 9.79 4.05 6.02
CA MET A 69 10.29 2.70 6.22
C MET A 69 9.15 1.71 6.43
N ALA A 70 8.15 2.04 7.25
CA ALA A 70 6.99 1.19 7.48
C ALA A 70 6.22 0.91 6.17
N GLU A 71 5.93 1.95 5.38
CA GLU A 71 5.30 1.84 4.06
C GLU A 71 6.12 0.96 3.09
N SER A 72 7.44 1.12 3.10
CA SER A 72 8.35 0.36 2.24
C SER A 72 8.37 -1.12 2.63
N LEU A 73 8.34 -1.42 3.93
CA LEU A 73 8.25 -2.78 4.45
C LEU A 73 6.91 -3.43 4.09
N ALA A 74 5.80 -2.69 4.19
CA ALA A 74 4.48 -3.19 3.78
C ALA A 74 4.44 -3.55 2.29
N LEU A 75 5.02 -2.70 1.44
CA LEU A 75 5.11 -2.97 0.01
C LEU A 75 5.99 -4.19 -0.28
N ARG A 76 7.17 -4.28 0.33
CA ARG A 76 8.04 -5.47 0.18
C ARG A 76 7.32 -6.75 0.63
N ASN A 77 6.64 -6.71 1.77
CA ASN A 77 5.88 -7.83 2.30
C ASN A 77 4.75 -8.25 1.36
N GLY A 78 3.99 -7.30 0.80
CA GLY A 78 2.98 -7.59 -0.21
C GLY A 78 3.54 -8.29 -1.45
N ILE A 79 4.73 -7.88 -1.92
CA ILE A 79 5.41 -8.54 -3.04
C ILE A 79 5.82 -9.98 -2.67
N GLU A 80 6.37 -10.20 -1.49
CA GLU A 80 6.73 -11.55 -1.03
C GLU A 80 5.52 -12.49 -1.00
N GLU A 81 4.36 -11.99 -0.57
CA GLU A 81 3.11 -12.76 -0.50
C GLU A 81 2.51 -13.03 -1.88
N LEU A 82 2.65 -12.10 -2.83
CA LEU A 82 2.33 -12.33 -4.24
C LEU A 82 3.19 -13.45 -4.85
N ILE A 83 4.49 -13.47 -4.54
CA ILE A 83 5.41 -14.52 -4.99
C ILE A 83 5.01 -15.87 -4.40
N LYS A 84 4.76 -15.93 -3.08
CA LYS A 84 4.28 -17.16 -2.40
C LYS A 84 2.96 -17.66 -2.98
N ALA A 85 2.11 -16.73 -3.43
CA ALA A 85 0.85 -17.02 -4.07
C ALA A 85 0.96 -17.48 -5.54
N GLY A 86 2.16 -17.49 -6.13
CA GLY A 86 2.39 -17.87 -7.52
C GLY A 86 1.85 -16.86 -8.54
N VAL A 87 1.66 -15.60 -8.14
CA VAL A 87 1.18 -14.54 -9.04
C VAL A 87 2.31 -14.12 -9.98
N GLN A 88 2.04 -14.15 -11.29
CA GLN A 88 3.02 -13.77 -12.33
C GLN A 88 2.84 -12.34 -12.84
N SER A 89 1.61 -11.82 -12.79
CA SER A 89 1.25 -10.48 -13.26
C SER A 89 0.37 -9.77 -12.23
N THR A 90 0.70 -8.53 -11.87
CA THR A 90 -0.01 -7.78 -10.81
C THR A 90 0.16 -6.26 -10.91
N THR A 91 -0.73 -5.53 -10.23
CA THR A 91 -0.50 -4.13 -9.84
C THR A 91 -0.56 -4.00 -8.32
N VAL A 92 0.48 -3.40 -7.75
CA VAL A 92 0.58 -3.10 -6.33
C VAL A 92 0.16 -1.64 -6.09
N PHE A 93 -0.79 -1.44 -5.19
CA PHE A 93 -1.40 -0.17 -4.84
C PHE A 93 -1.00 0.26 -3.43
N SER A 94 -0.59 1.51 -3.28
CA SER A 94 -0.29 2.14 -1.98
C SER A 94 -0.78 3.59 -2.00
N ASP A 95 -1.14 4.13 -0.84
CA ASP A 95 -1.41 5.56 -0.65
C ASP A 95 -0.16 6.36 -0.25
N CYS A 96 1.03 5.76 -0.26
CA CYS A 96 2.30 6.46 -0.07
C CYS A 96 2.87 6.97 -1.41
N GLN A 97 2.50 8.19 -1.80
CA GLN A 97 2.93 8.78 -3.08
C GLN A 97 4.46 8.89 -3.20
N THR A 98 5.15 9.21 -2.10
CA THR A 98 6.62 9.32 -2.06
C THR A 98 7.28 7.99 -2.43
N LEU A 99 6.81 6.89 -1.84
CA LEU A 99 7.33 5.55 -2.11
C LEU A 99 7.07 5.13 -3.56
N ILE A 100 5.83 5.28 -4.03
CA ILE A 100 5.47 4.93 -5.42
C ILE A 100 6.33 5.70 -6.42
N ARG A 101 6.51 7.02 -6.22
CA ARG A 101 7.40 7.83 -7.08
C ARG A 101 8.84 7.33 -7.05
N ALA A 102 9.35 6.95 -5.87
CA ALA A 102 10.71 6.45 -5.75
C ALA A 102 10.92 5.14 -6.52
N ILE A 103 9.96 4.22 -6.42
CA ILE A 103 10.01 2.93 -7.13
C ILE A 103 9.92 3.14 -8.64
N VAL A 104 8.92 3.91 -9.12
CA VAL A 104 8.68 4.13 -10.55
C VAL A 104 9.85 4.86 -11.22
N ASN A 105 10.39 5.89 -10.55
CA ASN A 105 11.51 6.68 -11.09
C ASN A 105 12.88 6.08 -10.76
N LYS A 106 12.95 4.92 -10.10
CA LYS A 106 14.18 4.32 -9.57
C LYS A 106 15.03 5.31 -8.76
N SER A 107 14.35 6.18 -8.01
CA SER A 107 15.00 7.18 -7.16
C SER A 107 15.50 6.55 -5.87
N GLN A 108 16.64 7.04 -5.41
CA GLN A 108 17.23 6.59 -4.15
C GLN A 108 16.74 7.46 -3.00
N ILE A 109 16.23 6.81 -1.96
CA ILE A 109 15.94 7.45 -0.67
C ILE A 109 16.79 6.74 0.37
N LYS A 110 17.76 7.46 0.95
CA LYS A 110 18.78 6.88 1.85
C LYS A 110 18.18 6.04 2.97
N GLU A 111 17.10 6.52 3.58
CA GLU A 111 16.49 5.86 4.74
C GLU A 111 15.91 4.47 4.40
N VAL A 112 15.38 4.28 3.18
CA VAL A 112 14.75 3.03 2.73
C VAL A 112 15.51 2.33 1.61
N TYR A 113 16.77 2.73 1.36
CA TYR A 113 17.55 2.28 0.21
C TYR A 113 17.64 0.75 0.12
N GLY A 114 17.93 0.07 1.24
CA GLY A 114 18.00 -1.39 1.28
C GLY A 114 16.67 -2.05 0.90
N VAL A 115 15.55 -1.51 1.39
CA VAL A 115 14.21 -2.04 1.08
C VAL A 115 13.84 -1.76 -0.38
N LEU A 116 14.22 -0.62 -0.95
CA LEU A 116 14.02 -0.33 -2.38
C LEU A 116 14.80 -1.30 -3.27
N GLN A 117 16.02 -1.70 -2.87
CA GLN A 117 16.79 -2.73 -3.57
C GLN A 117 16.13 -4.11 -3.48
N ASP A 118 15.59 -4.47 -2.31
CA ASP A 118 14.79 -5.70 -2.16
C ASP A 118 13.57 -5.68 -3.08
N ILE A 119 12.82 -4.57 -3.10
CA ILE A 119 11.64 -4.39 -3.95
C ILE A 119 12.02 -4.56 -5.42
N ASP A 120 13.11 -3.94 -5.88
CA ASP A 120 13.58 -4.05 -7.26
C ASP A 120 13.92 -5.50 -7.64
N ARG A 121 14.70 -6.18 -6.77
CA ARG A 121 15.08 -7.59 -6.95
C ARG A 121 13.88 -8.54 -6.95
N LEU A 122 12.92 -8.33 -6.06
CA LEU A 122 11.72 -9.17 -5.99
C LEU A 122 10.79 -8.91 -7.18
N SER A 123 10.71 -7.65 -7.65
CA SER A 123 9.91 -7.26 -8.82
C SER A 123 10.38 -7.95 -10.09
N SER A 124 11.67 -8.26 -10.23
CA SER A 124 12.20 -8.96 -11.42
C SER A 124 11.75 -10.43 -11.52
N LEU A 125 11.07 -10.97 -10.50
CA LEU A 125 10.52 -12.33 -10.53
C LEU A 125 9.13 -12.40 -11.21
N PHE A 126 8.51 -11.25 -11.48
CA PHE A 126 7.22 -11.17 -12.14
C PHE A 126 7.38 -11.08 -13.65
N VAL A 127 6.41 -11.62 -14.39
CA VAL A 127 6.26 -11.36 -15.83
C VAL A 127 5.89 -9.89 -16.04
N SER A 128 5.01 -9.36 -15.18
CA SER A 128 4.62 -7.95 -15.19
C SER A 128 4.24 -7.48 -13.79
N ILE A 129 4.84 -6.38 -13.34
CA ILE A 129 4.48 -5.74 -12.07
C ILE A 129 4.42 -4.22 -12.23
N CYS A 130 3.31 -3.63 -11.82
CA CYS A 130 3.09 -2.19 -11.82
C CYS A 130 2.92 -1.68 -10.39
N PHE A 131 3.33 -0.43 -10.17
CA PHE A 131 3.17 0.26 -8.89
C PHE A 131 2.30 1.50 -9.09
N GLN A 132 1.23 1.62 -8.32
CA GLN A 132 0.28 2.72 -8.49
C GLN A 132 -0.12 3.37 -7.17
N PHE A 133 -0.11 4.70 -7.16
CA PHE A 133 -0.65 5.47 -6.06
C PHE A 133 -2.18 5.47 -6.08
N ILE A 134 -2.79 5.32 -4.90
CA ILE A 134 -4.23 5.50 -4.69
C ILE A 134 -4.51 6.47 -3.54
N PRO A 135 -5.64 7.20 -3.54
CA PRO A 135 -6.04 7.99 -2.37
C PRO A 135 -6.30 7.10 -1.15
N ARG A 136 -5.96 7.58 0.05
CA ARG A 136 -6.22 6.88 1.32
C ARG A 136 -7.69 6.45 1.51
N SER A 137 -8.63 7.20 0.93
CA SER A 137 -10.06 6.83 0.94
C SER A 137 -10.36 5.49 0.25
N GLN A 138 -9.50 5.03 -0.66
CA GLN A 138 -9.60 3.76 -1.36
C GLN A 138 -8.81 2.63 -0.67
N ASN A 139 -7.86 2.97 0.22
CA ASN A 139 -7.00 2.02 0.94
C ASN A 139 -7.44 1.74 2.39
N ARG A 140 -8.61 2.22 2.82
CA ARG A 140 -9.08 2.18 4.23
C ARG A 140 -9.08 0.80 4.88
N GLU A 141 -9.35 -0.24 4.12
CA GLU A 141 -9.42 -1.60 4.65
C GLU A 141 -8.01 -2.13 4.99
N THR A 142 -7.05 -1.87 4.10
CA THR A 142 -5.65 -2.22 4.32
C THR A 142 -5.06 -1.40 5.47
N ASP A 143 -5.37 -0.10 5.55
CA ASP A 143 -5.03 0.78 6.69
C ASP A 143 -5.54 0.22 8.01
N PHE A 144 -6.79 -0.24 8.02
CA PHE A 144 -7.41 -0.83 9.21
C PHE A 144 -6.69 -2.11 9.64
N LEU A 145 -6.38 -3.01 8.71
CA LEU A 145 -5.62 -4.23 9.01
C LEU A 145 -4.22 -3.93 9.56
N ALA A 146 -3.52 -2.96 8.97
CA ALA A 146 -2.19 -2.54 9.42
C ALA A 146 -2.23 -2.01 10.87
N LYS A 147 -3.25 -1.18 11.19
CA LYS A 147 -3.48 -0.68 12.55
C LYS A 147 -3.82 -1.79 13.53
N GLN A 148 -4.67 -2.73 13.15
CA GLN A 148 -5.00 -3.88 14.00
C GLN A 148 -3.76 -4.72 14.31
N ALA A 149 -2.90 -4.98 13.32
CA ALA A 149 -1.66 -5.71 13.53
C ALA A 149 -0.78 -5.01 14.57
N LEU A 150 -0.57 -3.70 14.42
CA LEU A 150 0.22 -2.90 15.35
C LEU A 150 -0.37 -2.90 16.77
N GLN A 151 -1.70 -2.85 16.90
CA GLN A 151 -2.40 -2.86 18.19
C GLN A 151 -2.42 -4.23 18.87
N ALA A 152 -2.56 -5.32 18.11
CA ALA A 152 -2.60 -6.68 18.66
C ALA A 152 -1.32 -7.02 19.45
N HIS A 153 -0.18 -6.52 19.00
CA HIS A 153 1.08 -6.66 19.75
C HIS A 153 1.19 -5.77 20.99
N CYS A 154 0.37 -4.73 21.12
CA CYS A 154 0.27 -3.97 22.38
C CYS A 154 -0.51 -4.79 23.44
N CYS A 155 -1.50 -5.57 23.01
CA CYS A 155 -2.34 -6.38 23.92
C CYS A 155 -1.63 -7.64 24.45
N LEU A 156 -0.78 -8.28 23.63
CA LEU A 156 -0.05 -9.51 24.03
C LEU A 156 1.05 -9.29 25.07
N ILE A 157 1.50 -8.04 25.29
CA ILE A 157 2.57 -7.72 26.25
C ILE A 157 2.02 -7.44 27.66
N LEU A 158 0.71 -7.19 27.79
CA LEU A 158 0.06 -6.89 29.08
C LEU A 158 -0.48 -8.13 29.81
N SER A 159 -0.13 -9.35 29.36
CA SER A 159 -0.67 -10.61 29.90
C SER A 159 0.33 -11.48 30.67
N VAL A 160 1.45 -10.92 31.16
CA VAL A 160 2.47 -11.67 31.91
C VAL A 160 2.70 -11.07 33.29
#